data_AF-A0A842B289-F1
#
_entry.id   AF-A0A842B289-F1
#
_cell.length_a   1.000
_cell.length_b   1.000
_cell.length_c   1.000
_cell.angle_alpha   90.00
_cell.angle_beta   90.00
_cell.angle_gamma   90.00
#
_symmetry.space_group_name_H-M   'P 1'
#
loop_
_entity.id
_entity.type
_entity.pdbx_description
1 polymer ?
#
loop_
_entity_poly.entity_id
_entity_poly.type
_entity_poly.pdbx_seq_one_letter_code
_entity_poly.pdbx_strand_id
1 'polypeptide(L)'
;MSYIDPRHREEKIIEDIKNYWKDNISNFQIIDEDFSYGAFTLEFTLYNKFNVLLEYERGTAGFKIKNANSSEDYTILSKYTKEKVYRGFESLENDNFLENIKTLDLALKNNMLKEKKKMKELER
;
A
#
# COMPACT_ATOMS: atom_id res chain seq x y z
N MET A 1 2.54 -25.80 -8.78
CA MET A 1 3.24 -24.72 -8.05
C MET A 1 4.24 -24.08 -9.00
N SER A 2 3.99 -22.86 -9.45
CA SER A 2 4.93 -22.10 -10.28
C SER A 2 6.02 -21.51 -9.39
N TYR A 3 7.26 -21.90 -9.64
CA TYR A 3 8.45 -21.33 -9.01
C TYR A 3 8.57 -19.87 -9.45
N ILE A 4 8.38 -18.93 -8.52
CA ILE A 4 8.63 -17.51 -8.76
C ILE A 4 10.13 -17.33 -8.54
N ASP A 5 10.86 -17.00 -9.61
CA ASP A 5 12.27 -16.63 -9.50
C ASP A 5 12.38 -15.46 -8.52
N PRO A 6 13.20 -15.56 -7.45
CA PRO A 6 13.37 -14.49 -6.48
C PRO A 6 13.75 -13.14 -7.11
N ARG A 7 14.33 -13.16 -8.34
CA ARG A 7 14.75 -11.98 -9.11
C ARG A 7 13.62 -11.25 -9.84
N HIS A 8 12.38 -11.75 -9.78
CA HIS A 8 11.20 -11.14 -10.42
C HIS A 8 10.04 -10.96 -9.41
N ARG A 9 10.34 -11.00 -8.11
CA ARG A 9 9.30 -10.89 -7.07
C ARG A 9 8.75 -9.45 -7.01
N GLU A 10 9.62 -8.50 -7.30
CA GLU A 10 9.37 -7.07 -7.47
C GLU A 10 8.32 -6.85 -8.57
N GLU A 11 8.51 -7.46 -9.74
CA GLU A 11 7.60 -7.35 -10.88
C GLU A 11 6.22 -7.90 -10.54
N LYS A 12 6.15 -9.08 -9.90
CA LYS A 12 4.88 -9.65 -9.45
C LYS A 12 4.17 -8.73 -8.46
N ILE A 13 4.88 -8.16 -7.49
CA ILE A 13 4.31 -7.20 -6.52
C ILE A 13 3.72 -5.99 -7.25
N ILE A 14 4.46 -5.44 -8.22
CA ILE A 14 4.02 -4.31 -9.03
C ILE A 14 2.77 -4.68 -9.84
N GLU A 15 2.75 -5.85 -10.48
CA GLU A 15 1.61 -6.36 -11.23
C GLU A 15 0.39 -6.57 -10.35
N ASP A 16 0.54 -7.22 -9.19
CA ASP A 16 -0.56 -7.47 -8.25
C ASP A 16 -1.19 -6.15 -7.78
N ILE A 17 -0.38 -5.13 -7.48
CA ILE A 17 -0.84 -3.78 -7.10
C ILE A 17 -1.61 -3.13 -8.26
N LYS A 18 -1.03 -3.09 -9.46
CA LYS A 18 -1.68 -2.48 -10.63
C LYS A 18 -2.97 -3.19 -11.01
N ASN A 19 -2.98 -4.51 -10.98
CA ASN A 19 -4.14 -5.34 -11.33
C ASN A 19 -5.29 -5.21 -10.32
N TYR A 20 -4.98 -5.04 -9.03
CA TYR A 20 -6.01 -4.88 -8.01
C TYR A 20 -6.73 -3.53 -8.12
N TRP A 21 -5.99 -2.42 -8.18
CA TRP A 21 -6.60 -1.07 -8.17
C TRP A 21 -6.99 -0.55 -9.55
N LYS A 22 -6.39 -1.08 -10.63
CA LYS A 22 -6.66 -0.70 -12.03
C LYS A 22 -6.68 0.82 -12.21
N ASP A 23 -7.82 1.39 -12.57
CA ASP A 23 -7.96 2.82 -12.84
C ASP A 23 -7.89 3.71 -11.58
N ASN A 24 -7.85 3.12 -10.37
CA ASN A 24 -7.76 3.85 -9.11
C ASN A 24 -6.32 4.11 -8.65
N ILE A 25 -5.32 3.70 -9.43
CA ILE A 25 -3.90 3.94 -9.15
C ILE A 25 -3.29 4.89 -10.18
N SER A 26 -2.50 5.84 -9.71
CA SER A 26 -1.78 6.82 -10.54
C SER A 26 -0.42 7.15 -9.91
N ASN A 27 0.41 7.94 -10.62
CA ASN A 27 1.74 8.37 -10.16
C ASN A 27 2.62 7.22 -9.63
N PHE A 28 2.56 6.07 -10.30
CA PHE A 28 3.24 4.86 -9.86
C PHE A 28 4.73 4.91 -10.24
N GLN A 29 5.63 4.91 -9.26
CA GLN A 29 7.07 4.98 -9.47
C GLN A 29 7.86 4.25 -8.37
N ILE A 30 9.04 3.75 -8.72
CA ILE A 30 10.05 3.31 -7.75
C ILE A 30 10.85 4.55 -7.35
N ILE A 31 10.90 4.87 -6.05
CA ILE A 31 11.59 6.07 -5.53
C ILE A 31 12.89 5.76 -4.81
N ASP A 32 13.12 4.49 -4.47
CA ASP A 32 14.34 4.00 -3.86
C ASP A 32 14.52 2.53 -4.26
N GLU A 33 15.73 2.13 -4.61
CA GLU A 33 16.04 0.76 -5.03
C GLU A 33 17.44 0.36 -4.59
N ASP A 34 17.53 -0.80 -3.93
CA ASP A 34 18.77 -1.49 -3.68
C ASP A 34 18.57 -2.98 -4.01
N PHE A 35 18.65 -3.26 -5.31
CA PHE A 35 18.51 -4.63 -5.82
C PHE A 35 19.62 -5.56 -5.34
N SER A 36 20.78 -5.03 -4.93
CA SER A 36 21.85 -5.86 -4.36
C SER A 36 21.44 -6.48 -3.03
N TYR A 37 20.54 -5.82 -2.30
CA TYR A 37 19.97 -6.30 -1.04
C TYR A 37 18.50 -6.73 -1.16
N GLY A 38 17.94 -6.75 -2.38
CA GLY A 38 16.54 -7.10 -2.62
C GLY A 38 15.60 -6.16 -1.88
N ALA A 39 15.80 -4.85 -2.04
CA ALA A 39 14.99 -3.82 -1.43
C ALA A 39 14.55 -2.78 -2.47
N PHE A 40 13.32 -2.30 -2.34
CA PHE A 40 12.82 -1.17 -3.12
C PHE A 40 11.66 -0.48 -2.39
N THR A 41 11.44 0.78 -2.71
CA THR A 41 10.27 1.55 -2.28
C THR A 41 9.46 1.99 -3.49
N LEU A 42 8.20 1.57 -3.53
CA LEU A 42 7.23 2.04 -4.49
C LEU A 42 6.41 3.18 -3.91
N GLU A 43 6.25 4.24 -4.67
CA GLU A 43 5.28 5.31 -4.41
C GLU A 43 4.17 5.28 -5.45
N PHE A 44 2.93 5.45 -5.00
CA PHE A 44 1.78 5.59 -5.88
C PHE A 44 0.65 6.36 -5.21
N THR A 45 -0.23 6.94 -6.03
CA THR A 45 -1.43 7.61 -5.58
C THR A 45 -2.64 6.71 -5.77
N LEU A 46 -3.42 6.49 -4.71
CA LEU A 46 -4.72 5.82 -4.76
C LEU A 46 -5.87 6.82 -4.72
N TYR A 47 -6.89 6.57 -5.54
CA TYR A 47 -8.12 7.37 -5.59
C TYR A 47 -7.88 8.86 -5.87
N ASN A 48 -6.81 9.18 -6.59
CA ASN A 48 -6.35 10.56 -6.87
C ASN A 48 -6.19 11.43 -5.60
N LYS A 49 -5.96 10.80 -4.44
CA LYS A 49 -5.97 11.47 -3.14
C LYS A 49 -4.88 10.98 -2.19
N PHE A 50 -4.71 9.68 -2.06
CA PHE A 50 -3.86 9.10 -1.03
C PHE A 50 -2.51 8.72 -1.61
N ASN A 51 -1.45 9.37 -1.16
CA ASN A 51 -0.09 8.94 -1.48
C ASN A 51 0.29 7.78 -0.56
N VAL A 52 0.71 6.68 -1.16
CA VAL A 52 1.01 5.42 -0.50
C VAL A 52 2.45 5.03 -0.85
N LEU A 53 3.17 4.56 0.16
CA LEU A 53 4.43 3.87 -0.02
C LEU A 53 4.24 2.37 0.23
N LEU A 54 4.84 1.54 -0.62
CA LEU A 54 5.13 0.16 -0.33
C LEU A 54 6.64 0.00 -0.21
N GLU A 55 7.09 -0.38 0.98
CA GLU A 55 8.49 -0.75 1.22
C GLU A 55 8.60 -2.26 1.13
N TYR A 56 9.48 -2.73 0.26
CA TYR A 56 9.90 -4.11 0.19
C TYR A 56 11.37 -4.20 0.62
N GLU A 57 11.66 -5.06 1.59
CA GLU A 57 13.03 -5.31 2.04
C GLU A 57 13.14 -6.78 2.46
N ARG A 58 14.10 -7.50 1.85
CA ARG A 58 14.53 -8.85 2.27
C ARG A 58 13.38 -9.83 2.50
N GLY A 59 12.40 -9.83 1.60
CA GLY A 59 11.25 -10.74 1.68
C GLY A 59 10.18 -10.31 2.68
N THR A 60 10.15 -9.04 3.05
CA THR A 60 9.07 -8.42 3.80
C THR A 60 8.50 -7.25 3.01
N ALA A 61 7.21 -6.95 3.18
CA ALA A 61 6.54 -5.82 2.57
C ALA A 61 5.65 -5.08 3.57
N GLY A 62 5.62 -3.77 3.47
CA GLY A 62 4.81 -2.91 4.34
C GLY A 62 4.23 -1.72 3.59
N PHE A 63 2.95 -1.42 3.86
CA PHE A 63 2.29 -0.23 3.34
C PHE A 63 2.36 0.93 4.35
N LYS A 64 2.59 2.14 3.83
CA LYS A 64 2.51 3.40 4.57
C LYS A 64 1.66 4.40 3.81
N ILE A 65 0.89 5.22 4.53
CA ILE A 65 0.00 6.23 3.95
C ILE A 65 0.53 7.60 4.36
N LYS A 66 0.73 8.50 3.39
CA LYS A 66 1.15 9.87 3.66
C LYS A 66 0.06 10.62 4.40
N ASN A 67 0.43 11.35 5.45
CA ASN A 67 -0.51 12.17 6.20
C ASN A 67 -0.85 13.45 5.41
N ALA A 68 -2.13 13.80 5.33
CA ALA A 68 -2.57 14.95 4.53
C ALA A 68 -1.97 16.30 4.98
N ASN A 69 -1.59 16.40 6.25
CA ASN A 69 -1.09 17.64 6.87
C ASN A 69 0.44 17.72 6.94
N SER A 70 1.17 16.76 6.37
CA SER A 70 2.63 16.71 6.44
C SER A 70 3.22 16.11 5.19
N SER A 71 4.23 16.79 4.62
CA SER A 71 4.94 16.32 3.43
C SER A 71 5.91 15.17 3.72
N GLU A 72 6.27 14.96 4.98
CA GLU A 72 7.31 14.00 5.40
C GLU A 72 6.77 12.89 6.31
N ASP A 73 5.57 13.06 6.89
CA ASP A 73 5.02 12.05 7.79
C ASP A 73 4.20 10.99 7.08
N TYR A 74 4.58 9.73 7.34
CA TYR A 74 3.85 8.55 6.90
C TYR A 74 3.32 7.75 8.08
N THR A 75 2.07 7.29 7.96
CA THR A 75 1.45 6.37 8.93
C THR A 75 1.50 4.95 8.37
N ILE A 76 2.17 4.03 9.06
CA ILE A 76 2.16 2.61 8.70
C ILE A 76 0.73 2.07 8.72
N LEU A 77 0.36 1.20 7.76
CA LEU A 77 -1.02 0.72 7.58
C LEU A 77 -1.62 0.15 8.87
N SER A 78 -0.81 -0.61 9.61
CA SER A 78 -1.25 -1.21 10.87
C SER A 78 -1.54 -0.23 12.02
N LYS A 79 -1.09 1.02 11.92
CA LYS A 79 -1.51 2.12 12.80
C LYS A 79 -2.67 2.93 12.19
N TYR A 80 -2.90 2.80 10.89
CA TYR A 80 -3.93 3.51 10.14
C TYR A 80 -5.30 2.81 10.20
N THR A 81 -5.33 1.49 10.40
CA THR A 81 -6.54 0.67 10.47
C THR A 81 -6.64 -0.14 11.76
N LYS A 82 -7.85 -0.62 12.09
CA LYS A 82 -8.09 -1.61 13.15
C LYS A 82 -8.09 -3.05 12.63
N GLU A 83 -8.13 -3.22 11.31
CA GLU A 83 -8.08 -4.53 10.68
C GLU A 83 -6.72 -5.20 10.86
N LYS A 84 -6.69 -6.52 10.75
CA LYS A 84 -5.44 -7.30 10.81
C LYS A 84 -4.53 -6.92 9.64
N VAL A 85 -3.25 -6.70 9.94
CA VAL A 85 -2.21 -6.43 8.93
C VAL A 85 -1.07 -7.41 9.17
N TYR A 86 -0.74 -8.19 8.14
CA TYR A 86 0.38 -9.14 8.15
C TYR A 86 1.70 -8.39 7.98
N ARG A 87 2.73 -8.75 8.76
CA ARG A 87 4.02 -8.03 8.82
C ARG A 87 5.19 -9.01 8.81
N GLY A 88 6.40 -8.48 8.60
CA GLY A 88 7.61 -9.31 8.58
C GLY A 88 7.56 -10.32 7.43
N PHE A 89 8.12 -11.51 7.63
CA PHE A 89 8.17 -12.54 6.58
C PHE A 89 6.77 -13.03 6.14
N GLU A 90 5.77 -12.97 7.03
CA GLU A 90 4.40 -13.36 6.71
C GLU A 90 3.73 -12.41 5.71
N SER A 91 4.21 -11.16 5.59
CA SER A 91 3.59 -10.14 4.73
C SER A 91 3.61 -10.47 3.23
N LEU A 92 4.48 -11.40 2.81
CA LEU A 92 4.65 -11.84 1.43
C LEU A 92 4.29 -13.31 1.19
N GLU A 93 3.66 -13.96 2.18
CA GLU A 93 2.94 -15.20 1.90
C GLU A 93 1.78 -14.88 0.94
N ASN A 94 1.52 -15.77 -0.01
CA ASN A 94 0.71 -15.46 -1.20
C ASN A 94 -0.65 -14.82 -0.87
N ASP A 95 -1.33 -15.30 0.18
CA ASP A 95 -2.64 -14.77 0.56
C ASP A 95 -2.52 -13.51 1.42
N ASN A 96 -1.50 -13.43 2.27
CA ASN A 96 -1.33 -12.33 3.22
C ASN A 96 -1.02 -10.99 2.53
N PHE A 97 -0.26 -11.02 1.44
CA PHE A 97 0.02 -9.80 0.67
C PHE A 97 -1.27 -9.21 0.07
N LEU A 98 -2.09 -10.06 -0.54
CA LEU A 98 -3.39 -9.66 -1.08
C LEU A 98 -4.35 -9.19 0.03
N GLU A 99 -4.34 -9.83 1.19
CA GLU A 99 -5.12 -9.37 2.35
C GLU A 99 -4.66 -8.00 2.85
N ASN A 100 -3.35 -7.71 2.86
CA ASN A 100 -2.83 -6.38 3.16
C ASN A 100 -3.27 -5.33 2.13
N ILE A 101 -3.30 -5.68 0.84
CA ILE A 101 -3.85 -4.84 -0.25
C ILE A 101 -5.32 -4.52 0.02
N LYS A 102 -6.15 -5.53 0.28
CA LYS A 102 -7.58 -5.36 0.60
C LYS A 102 -7.78 -4.51 1.86
N THR A 103 -6.92 -4.70 2.86
CA THR A 103 -6.97 -3.97 4.12
C THR A 103 -6.66 -2.49 3.93
N LEU A 104 -5.63 -2.16 3.13
CA LEU A 104 -5.34 -0.79 2.73
C LEU A 104 -6.53 -0.18 2.00
N ASP A 105 -7.08 -0.90 1.02
CA ASP A 105 -8.21 -0.46 0.22
C ASP A 105 -9.44 -0.08 1.08
N LEU A 106 -9.81 -0.98 1.99
CA LEU A 106 -10.90 -0.77 2.93
C LEU A 106 -10.63 0.42 3.85
N ALA A 107 -9.41 0.56 4.36
CA ALA A 107 -9.04 1.64 5.26
C ALA A 107 -9.17 3.02 4.59
N LEU A 108 -8.71 3.14 3.34
CA LEU A 108 -8.81 4.38 2.57
C LEU A 108 -10.27 4.73 2.23
N LYS A 109 -11.07 3.76 1.77
CA LYS A 109 -12.51 3.95 1.49
C LYS A 109 -13.27 4.39 2.75
N ASN A 110 -12.97 3.77 3.89
CA ASN A 110 -13.57 4.16 5.18
C ASN A 110 -13.18 5.57 5.60
N ASN A 111 -11.94 5.99 5.34
CA ASN A 111 -11.50 7.36 5.58
C ASN A 111 -12.31 8.36 4.74
N MET A 112 -12.44 8.13 3.43
CA MET A 112 -13.24 8.96 2.53
C MET A 112 -14.72 9.06 2.98
N LEU A 113 -15.30 7.95 3.44
CA LEU A 113 -16.68 7.94 3.91
C LEU A 113 -16.85 8.79 5.17
N LYS A 114 -15.88 8.74 6.10
CA LYS A 114 -15.89 9.56 7.31
C LYS A 114 -15.80 11.05 6.98
N GLU A 115 -14.93 11.43 6.05
CA GLU A 115 -14.81 12.82 5.60
C GLU A 115 -16.12 13.31 4.95
N LYS A 116 -16.74 12.51 4.06
CA LYS A 116 -18.03 12.85 3.45
C LYS A 116 -19.14 13.04 4.48
N LYS A 117 -19.17 12.24 5.54
CA LYS A 117 -20.15 12.38 6.64
C LYS A 117 -19.95 13.69 7.41
N LYS A 118 -18.70 14.00 7.77
CA LYS A 118 -18.35 15.26 8.47
C LYS A 118 -18.76 16.49 7.67
N MET A 119 -18.53 16.50 6.36
CA MET A 119 -18.92 17.63 5.51
C MET A 119 -20.44 17.86 5.50
N LYS A 120 -21.24 16.78 5.39
CA LYS A 120 -22.70 16.87 5.42
C LYS A 120 -23.26 17.36 6.76
N GLU A 121 -22.56 17.13 7.86
CA GLU A 121 -22.96 17.60 9.18
C GLU A 121 -22.66 19.09 9.37
N LEU A 122 -21.64 19.63 8.69
CA LEU A 122 -21.28 21.06 8.73
C LEU A 122 -22.20 21.94 7.84
N GLU A 123 -22.91 21.33 6.90
CA GLU A 123 -23.87 22.01 6.00
C GLU A 123 -25.29 22.12 6.58
N ARG A 124 -25.54 21.59 7.78
CA ARG A 124 -26.82 21.64 8.50
C ARG A 124 -26.81 22.68 9.60
#